data_AF-A0A5R8QEF0-F1
#
_entry.id   AF-A0A5R8QEF0-F1
#
_cell.length_a   1.000
_cell.length_b   1.000
_cell.length_c   1.000
_cell.angle_alpha   90.00
_cell.angle_beta   90.00
_cell.angle_gamma   90.00
#
_symmetry.space_group_name_H-M   'P 1'
#
loop_
_entity.id
_entity.type
_entity.pdbx_description
1 polymer ?
#
loop_
_entity_poly.entity_id
_entity_poly.type
_entity_poly.pdbx_seq_one_letter_code
_entity_poly.pdbx_strand_id
1 'polypeptide(L)'
;MGFLSSIFKARDKPTDRAVSSNYTFLMGSTTAGKTVTERSALQMTAVYSCVRILAEAVAGLPLHLYRYTDDGGKEKAIDHSLYRLLHDEPNPEMSSFVFRETLMTHLLLWGNCYAQIIRNGKGEVVGLYPLMPNRMSVHRDESGQLYYLYTRGADDVNSMKGMTVKLSTSDVLHIPGLGFDGLVGYSPIAMAKNAIGLAIATEEYGAKFFANGAAPSGVLEHPGTIKEPGKVREAWQSQFGGSANSNKIAVLEEGMKYTPISISPEQAQFLETRKFQINEIARIFRVPPHMVGDLEKSSFSNIEQQSLEFVKYTLDPWVVRWEQTLARTLFTPEEKKKYFFRFNVEGLLRGDYVSRMSGYATARQNGWMSANDIRELENLDRIPSEDGGDMYLVNGNMLPLTKAGAFANTNEDGKEEDLDEEQDILGMEEPSKRTRRTSS
;
A
#
# COMPACT_ATOMS: atom_id res chain seq x y z
N MET A 1 -33.09 48.26 24.49
CA MET A 1 -33.60 47.20 25.38
C MET A 1 -33.46 45.85 24.67
N GLY A 2 -32.26 45.27 24.68
CA GLY A 2 -31.99 43.98 24.06
C GLY A 2 -30.68 43.42 24.61
N PHE A 3 -30.75 42.38 25.44
CA PHE A 3 -29.56 41.81 26.07
C PHE A 3 -29.64 40.30 26.41
N LEU A 4 -30.62 39.52 25.94
CA LEU A 4 -30.79 38.13 26.42
C LEU A 4 -30.92 37.03 25.37
N SER A 5 -30.66 37.25 24.08
CA SER A 5 -30.76 36.17 23.06
C SER A 5 -29.45 35.47 22.69
N SER A 6 -28.33 35.73 23.39
CA SER A 6 -26.99 35.26 22.97
C SER A 6 -26.46 34.01 23.71
N ILE A 7 -27.21 33.37 24.62
CA ILE A 7 -26.64 32.33 25.51
C ILE A 7 -26.78 30.88 24.99
N PHE A 8 -27.37 30.65 23.81
CA PHE A 8 -27.41 29.31 23.22
C PHE A 8 -26.91 29.28 21.77
N LYS A 9 -25.60 29.44 21.59
CA LYS A 9 -24.91 28.87 20.42
C LYS A 9 -24.44 27.46 20.81
N ALA A 10 -25.02 26.46 20.15
CA ALA A 10 -24.53 25.09 20.19
C ALA A 10 -23.03 25.09 19.86
N ARG A 11 -22.24 24.34 20.66
CA ARG A 11 -20.81 24.11 20.43
C ARG A 11 -20.59 23.68 18.98
N ASP A 12 -19.92 24.52 18.21
CA ASP A 12 -19.43 24.14 16.88
C ASP A 12 -18.55 22.89 17.02
N LYS A 13 -18.78 21.93 16.13
CA LYS A 13 -18.07 20.64 16.08
C LYS A 13 -16.60 20.89 15.76
N PRO A 14 -15.66 20.09 16.28
CA PRO A 14 -14.24 20.26 15.98
C PRO A 14 -14.01 20.11 14.47
N THR A 15 -13.41 21.13 13.87
CA THR A 15 -13.00 21.13 12.46
C THR A 15 -11.50 20.88 12.39
N ASP A 16 -11.08 19.81 11.70
CA ASP A 16 -9.68 19.57 11.34
C ASP A 16 -9.21 20.69 10.41
N ARG A 17 -8.47 21.66 10.93
CA ARG A 17 -7.90 22.78 10.17
C ARG A 17 -6.43 22.97 10.53
N ALA A 18 -5.58 22.98 9.50
CA ALA A 18 -4.32 23.71 9.53
C ALA A 18 -4.64 25.18 9.20
N VAL A 19 -4.02 26.12 9.93
CA VAL A 19 -4.32 27.56 9.93
C VAL A 19 -4.17 28.25 8.55
N SER A 20 -3.57 27.59 7.54
CA SER A 20 -3.26 28.23 6.25
C SER A 20 -3.91 27.62 4.99
N SER A 21 -4.76 26.59 5.09
CA SER A 21 -5.41 26.01 3.90
C SER A 21 -6.93 26.18 3.94
N ASN A 22 -7.46 27.02 3.04
CA ASN A 22 -8.89 27.16 2.78
C ASN A 22 -9.53 25.91 2.14
N TYR A 23 -8.76 24.85 1.86
CA TYR A 23 -9.29 23.60 1.33
C TYR A 23 -9.66 22.64 2.46
N THR A 24 -10.93 22.67 2.81
CA THR A 24 -11.53 21.78 3.80
C THR A 24 -11.89 20.45 3.11
N PHE A 25 -10.96 19.50 3.06
CA PHE A 25 -11.19 18.14 2.52
C PHE A 25 -11.88 17.26 3.57
N LEU A 26 -13.11 17.64 3.93
CA LEU A 26 -13.90 16.91 4.92
C LEU A 26 -14.68 15.76 4.28
N MET A 27 -14.68 14.64 5.02
CA MET A 27 -15.72 13.62 4.92
C MET A 27 -17.11 14.27 5.08
N GLY A 28 -18.14 13.65 4.49
CA GLY A 28 -19.49 14.22 4.55
C GLY A 28 -20.38 13.85 3.37
N SER A 29 -21.41 14.67 3.15
CA SER A 29 -22.38 14.47 2.07
C SER A 29 -21.73 14.58 0.69
N THR A 30 -22.21 13.76 -0.22
CA THR A 30 -21.77 13.66 -1.62
C THR A 30 -22.87 14.17 -2.56
N THR A 31 -22.51 14.44 -3.81
CA THR A 31 -23.49 14.86 -4.83
C THR A 31 -24.56 13.79 -5.10
N ALA A 32 -24.24 12.51 -4.86
CA ALA A 32 -25.17 11.39 -4.94
C ALA A 32 -26.11 11.29 -3.72
N GLY A 33 -26.06 12.23 -2.77
CA GLY A 33 -26.89 12.24 -1.56
C GLY A 33 -26.49 11.23 -0.49
N LYS A 34 -25.37 10.51 -0.67
CA LYS A 34 -24.81 9.58 0.33
C LYS A 34 -23.78 10.29 1.21
N THR A 35 -23.70 9.89 2.46
CA THR A 35 -22.67 10.39 3.38
C THR A 35 -21.49 9.43 3.42
N VAL A 36 -20.30 9.93 3.10
CA VAL A 36 -19.06 9.16 3.14
C VAL A 36 -18.30 9.52 4.42
N THR A 37 -18.04 8.49 5.22
CA THR A 37 -17.27 8.48 6.47
C THR A 37 -16.27 7.32 6.39
N GLU A 38 -15.34 7.21 7.33
CA GLU A 38 -14.46 6.04 7.45
C GLU A 38 -15.27 4.75 7.52
N ARG A 39 -16.38 4.75 8.26
CA ARG A 39 -17.21 3.57 8.47
C ARG A 39 -18.01 3.21 7.23
N SER A 40 -18.69 4.18 6.62
CA SER A 40 -19.46 3.91 5.40
C SER A 40 -18.58 3.62 4.19
N ALA A 41 -17.37 4.18 4.12
CA ALA A 41 -16.38 3.84 3.11
C ALA A 41 -15.88 2.40 3.29
N LEU A 42 -15.49 1.99 4.51
CA LEU A 42 -15.05 0.61 4.78
C LEU A 42 -16.15 -0.45 4.61
N GLN A 43 -17.43 -0.07 4.70
CA GLN A 43 -18.52 -1.00 4.36
C GLN A 43 -18.58 -1.32 2.87
N MET A 44 -17.97 -0.49 2.03
CA MET A 44 -17.85 -0.76 0.61
C MET A 44 -16.72 -1.75 0.35
N THR A 45 -17.05 -2.88 -0.29
CA THR A 45 -16.12 -4.01 -0.49
C THR A 45 -14.83 -3.61 -1.21
N ALA A 46 -14.90 -2.78 -2.26
CA ALA A 46 -13.73 -2.31 -2.98
C ALA A 46 -12.78 -1.50 -2.09
N VAL A 47 -13.32 -0.59 -1.28
CA VAL A 47 -12.52 0.23 -0.34
C VAL A 47 -11.91 -0.67 0.73
N TYR A 48 -12.71 -1.56 1.33
CA TYR A 48 -12.22 -2.50 2.34
C TYR A 48 -11.08 -3.36 1.81
N SER A 49 -11.25 -3.95 0.62
CA SER A 49 -10.21 -4.77 -0.02
C SER A 49 -8.93 -3.97 -0.27
N CYS A 50 -9.01 -2.77 -0.83
CA CYS A 50 -7.83 -1.92 -1.06
C CYS A 50 -7.11 -1.56 0.25
N VAL A 51 -7.86 -1.16 1.27
CA VAL A 51 -7.31 -0.78 2.58
C VAL A 51 -6.63 -1.98 3.22
N ARG A 52 -7.31 -3.13 3.23
CA ARG A 52 -6.81 -4.38 3.78
C ARG A 52 -5.52 -4.84 3.08
N ILE A 53 -5.50 -4.88 1.74
CA ILE A 53 -4.31 -5.29 0.97
C ILE A 53 -3.10 -4.43 1.33
N LEU A 54 -3.26 -3.10 1.36
CA LEU A 54 -2.15 -2.20 1.66
C LEU A 54 -1.72 -2.24 3.13
N ALA A 55 -2.68 -2.31 4.05
CA ALA A 55 -2.41 -2.36 5.49
C ALA A 55 -1.70 -3.67 5.88
N GLU A 56 -2.21 -4.81 5.42
CA GLU A 56 -1.62 -6.13 5.67
C GLU A 56 -0.26 -6.27 4.97
N ALA A 57 -0.10 -5.75 3.75
CA ALA A 57 1.17 -5.79 3.04
C ALA A 57 2.26 -5.03 3.80
N VAL A 58 2.00 -3.78 4.23
CA VAL A 58 2.99 -2.99 5.00
C VAL A 58 3.22 -3.60 6.39
N ALA A 59 2.18 -4.11 7.05
CA ALA A 59 2.29 -4.73 8.36
C ALA A 59 3.10 -6.04 8.34
N GLY A 60 2.94 -6.83 7.28
CA GLY A 60 3.61 -8.12 7.08
C GLY A 60 5.07 -8.03 6.67
N LEU A 61 5.53 -6.87 6.18
CA LEU A 61 6.95 -6.66 5.87
C LEU A 61 7.79 -6.66 7.16
N PRO A 62 8.88 -7.45 7.24
CA PRO A 62 9.81 -7.37 8.36
C PRO A 62 10.44 -5.98 8.44
N LEU A 63 10.24 -5.30 9.56
CA LEU A 63 10.87 -4.02 9.86
C LEU A 63 12.02 -4.26 10.83
N HIS A 64 13.24 -4.00 10.37
CA HIS A 64 14.44 -4.15 11.17
C HIS A 64 15.13 -2.81 11.38
N LEU A 65 15.73 -2.67 12.56
CA LEU A 65 16.67 -1.61 12.86
C LEU A 65 18.08 -2.13 12.61
N TYR A 66 18.84 -1.39 11.81
CA TYR A 66 20.22 -1.66 11.48
C TYR A 66 21.14 -0.60 12.08
N ARG A 67 22.39 -0.97 12.34
CA ARG A 67 23.49 -0.04 12.59
C ARG A 67 24.56 -0.17 11.49
N TYR A 68 25.22 0.92 11.18
CA TYR A 68 26.42 0.91 10.34
C TYR A 68 27.61 0.35 11.13
N THR A 69 28.38 -0.55 10.53
CA THR A 69 29.63 -1.05 11.11
C THR A 69 30.80 -0.19 10.64
N ASP A 70 31.90 -0.20 11.41
CA ASP A 70 33.09 0.61 11.10
C ASP A 70 33.73 0.22 9.76
N ASP A 71 33.54 -1.04 9.34
CA ASP A 71 34.01 -1.59 8.05
C ASP A 71 33.10 -1.21 6.86
N GLY A 72 32.10 -0.35 7.07
CA GLY A 72 31.14 0.07 6.04
C GLY A 72 29.99 -0.93 5.78
N GLY A 73 29.90 -1.98 6.59
CA GLY A 73 28.80 -2.94 6.58
C GLY A 73 27.57 -2.46 7.36
N LYS A 74 26.59 -3.37 7.50
CA LYS A 74 25.38 -3.15 8.30
C LYS A 74 25.03 -4.40 9.09
N GLU A 75 24.63 -4.23 10.34
CA GLU A 75 24.17 -5.33 11.20
C GLU A 75 22.85 -4.97 11.90
N LYS A 76 22.07 -5.97 12.31
CA LYS A 76 20.80 -5.74 13.04
C LYS A 76 21.11 -5.27 14.46
N ALA A 77 20.54 -4.15 14.88
CA ALA A 77 20.74 -3.61 16.23
C ALA A 77 19.70 -4.17 17.21
N ILE A 78 19.78 -5.47 17.50
CA ILE A 78 18.81 -6.23 18.31
C ILE A 78 18.71 -5.79 19.78
N ASP A 79 19.78 -5.22 20.30
CA ASP A 79 19.98 -4.66 21.64
C ASP A 79 19.36 -3.28 21.82
N HIS A 80 18.99 -2.60 20.74
CA HIS A 80 18.36 -1.28 20.81
C HIS A 80 16.86 -1.41 21.12
N SER A 81 16.32 -0.58 22.03
CA SER A 81 14.91 -0.63 22.45
C SER A 81 13.91 -0.58 21.29
N LEU A 82 14.15 0.33 20.33
CA LEU A 82 13.36 0.48 19.11
C LEU A 82 13.31 -0.77 18.22
N TYR A 83 14.31 -1.65 18.26
CA TYR A 83 14.25 -2.92 17.52
C TYR A 83 13.07 -3.75 18.01
N ARG A 84 13.02 -4.04 19.32
CA ARG A 84 11.94 -4.83 19.92
C ARG A 84 10.57 -4.17 19.76
N LEU A 85 10.48 -2.85 19.93
CA LEU A 85 9.20 -2.13 19.82
C LEU A 85 8.62 -2.17 18.40
N LEU A 86 9.46 -2.05 17.38
CA LEU A 86 9.03 -2.00 15.98
C LEU A 86 9.04 -3.37 15.29
N HIS A 87 9.68 -4.38 15.86
CA HIS A 87 9.70 -5.74 15.33
C HIS A 87 8.64 -6.62 16.00
N ASP A 88 8.57 -6.62 17.34
CA ASP A 88 7.77 -7.56 18.12
C ASP A 88 6.47 -6.91 18.65
N GLU A 89 6.63 -5.91 19.52
CA GLU A 89 5.59 -5.46 20.43
C GLU A 89 5.79 -3.96 20.78
N PRO A 90 5.05 -3.04 20.13
CA PRO A 90 5.20 -1.59 20.36
C PRO A 90 4.62 -1.13 21.69
N ASN A 91 3.71 -1.92 22.27
CA ASN A 91 3.14 -1.74 23.58
C ASN A 91 2.52 -3.07 24.06
N PRO A 92 2.23 -3.24 25.36
CA PRO A 92 1.70 -4.50 25.90
C PRO A 92 0.31 -4.92 25.39
N GLU A 93 -0.40 -4.06 24.65
CA GLU A 93 -1.78 -4.30 24.20
C GLU A 93 -1.85 -4.91 22.79
N MET A 94 -0.78 -4.82 22.00
CA MET A 94 -0.80 -5.23 20.59
C MET A 94 0.56 -5.66 20.05
N SER A 95 0.56 -6.54 19.06
CA SER A 95 1.77 -6.88 18.30
C SER A 95 2.16 -5.77 17.33
N SER A 96 3.41 -5.79 16.87
CA SER A 96 3.88 -4.82 15.89
C SER A 96 3.16 -4.92 14.55
N PHE A 97 2.63 -6.10 14.18
CA PHE A 97 1.79 -6.25 13.00
C PHE A 97 0.51 -5.42 13.13
N VAL A 98 -0.25 -5.62 14.21
CA VAL A 98 -1.53 -4.91 14.45
C VAL A 98 -1.31 -3.40 14.54
N PHE A 99 -0.23 -2.96 15.18
CA PHE A 99 0.13 -1.53 15.23
C PHE A 99 0.37 -0.95 13.84
N ARG A 100 1.19 -1.60 13.01
CA ARG A 100 1.47 -1.13 11.65
C ARG A 100 0.23 -1.16 10.77
N GLU A 101 -0.56 -2.22 10.86
CA GLU A 101 -1.84 -2.37 10.16
C GLU A 101 -2.81 -1.24 10.52
N THR A 102 -2.93 -0.94 11.82
CA THR A 102 -3.80 0.13 12.33
C THR A 102 -3.35 1.49 11.83
N LEU A 103 -2.06 1.82 11.95
CA LEU A 103 -1.53 3.10 11.48
C LEU A 103 -1.59 3.23 9.95
N MET A 104 -1.41 2.14 9.22
CA MET A 104 -1.55 2.16 7.77
C MET A 104 -3.02 2.35 7.37
N THR A 105 -3.96 1.72 8.07
CA THR A 105 -5.40 1.98 7.91
C THR A 105 -5.73 3.45 8.20
N HIS A 106 -5.12 4.03 9.23
CA HIS A 106 -5.26 5.46 9.54
C HIS A 106 -4.78 6.36 8.38
N LEU A 107 -3.61 6.06 7.82
CA LEU A 107 -3.08 6.76 6.62
C LEU A 107 -4.03 6.65 5.42
N LEU A 108 -4.60 5.48 5.17
CA LEU A 108 -5.43 5.22 4.00
C LEU A 108 -6.84 5.83 4.10
N LEU A 109 -7.36 6.02 5.31
CA LEU A 109 -8.69 6.60 5.53
C LEU A 109 -8.62 8.10 5.85
N TRP A 110 -7.72 8.56 6.71
CA TRP A 110 -7.64 9.97 7.12
C TRP A 110 -6.50 10.73 6.47
N GLY A 111 -5.64 10.05 5.70
CA GLY A 111 -4.44 10.66 5.11
C GLY A 111 -3.33 10.91 6.12
N ASN A 112 -3.53 10.55 7.39
CA ASN A 112 -2.60 10.83 8.49
C ASN A 112 -2.70 9.70 9.50
N CYS A 113 -1.57 9.28 10.07
CA CYS A 113 -1.56 8.45 11.25
C CYS A 113 -0.70 9.05 12.35
N TYR A 114 -1.10 8.77 13.58
CA TYR A 114 -0.49 9.31 14.78
C TYR A 114 -0.27 8.18 15.79
N ALA A 115 0.85 8.22 16.47
CA ALA A 115 1.08 7.43 17.67
C ALA A 115 1.74 8.29 18.74
N GLN A 116 1.31 8.14 19.99
CA GLN A 116 1.97 8.73 21.14
C GLN A 116 3.27 7.97 21.41
N ILE A 117 4.34 8.72 21.62
CA ILE A 117 5.66 8.20 21.97
C ILE A 117 5.81 8.30 23.48
N ILE A 118 6.04 7.15 24.14
CA ILE A 118 6.35 7.10 25.56
C ILE A 118 7.85 6.93 25.73
N ARG A 119 8.47 7.83 26.50
CA ARG A 119 9.90 7.79 26.81
C ARG A 119 10.13 7.58 28.31
N ASN A 120 11.19 6.88 28.65
CA ASN A 120 11.62 6.73 30.05
C ASN A 120 12.42 7.96 30.53
N GLY A 121 12.86 7.96 31.79
CA GLY A 121 13.65 9.07 32.36
C GLY A 121 15.02 9.29 31.71
N LYS A 122 15.52 8.35 30.90
CA LYS A 122 16.74 8.48 30.09
C LYS A 122 16.47 9.01 28.67
N GLY A 123 15.21 9.24 28.33
CA GLY A 123 14.79 9.69 26.99
C GLY A 123 14.65 8.56 25.97
N GLU A 124 14.84 7.29 26.34
CA GLU A 124 14.68 6.15 25.45
C GLU A 124 13.20 5.89 25.19
N VAL A 125 12.83 5.57 23.94
CA VAL A 125 11.46 5.18 23.60
C VAL A 125 11.17 3.80 24.18
N VAL A 126 10.09 3.70 24.96
CA VAL A 126 9.65 2.46 25.63
C VAL A 126 8.24 2.02 25.22
N GLY A 127 7.52 2.84 24.45
CA GLY A 127 6.20 2.45 23.95
C GLY A 127 5.67 3.39 22.88
N LEU A 128 4.84 2.82 21.99
CA LEU A 128 4.14 3.53 20.93
C LEU A 128 2.65 3.17 20.98
N TYR A 129 1.77 4.14 21.18
CA TYR A 129 0.33 3.92 21.28
C TYR A 129 -0.41 4.65 20.15
N PRO A 130 -1.21 3.96 19.33
CA PRO A 130 -1.99 4.63 18.27
C PRO A 130 -2.89 5.72 18.83
N LEU A 131 -2.92 6.87 18.16
CA LEU A 131 -3.86 7.96 18.44
C LEU A 131 -4.83 8.08 17.27
N MET A 132 -6.11 8.32 17.59
CA MET A 132 -7.17 8.42 16.59
C MET A 132 -7.01 9.71 15.76
N PRO A 133 -6.88 9.63 14.42
CA PRO A 133 -6.65 10.82 13.59
C PRO A 133 -7.78 11.84 13.64
N ASN A 134 -9.04 11.39 13.75
CA ASN A 134 -10.22 12.26 13.86
C ASN A 134 -10.34 13.02 15.19
N ARG A 135 -9.41 12.80 16.13
CA ARG A 135 -9.31 13.52 17.41
C ARG A 135 -8.05 14.38 17.48
N MET A 136 -7.28 14.47 16.40
CA MET A 136 -5.99 15.13 16.34
C MET A 136 -6.05 16.37 15.45
N SER A 137 -5.48 17.49 15.91
CA SER A 137 -5.22 18.66 15.07
C SER A 137 -3.78 19.15 15.22
N VAL A 138 -3.22 19.64 14.11
CA VAL A 138 -1.81 20.07 14.02
C VAL A 138 -1.76 21.57 13.85
N HIS A 139 -0.98 22.24 14.69
CA HIS A 139 -0.86 23.70 14.72
C HIS A 139 0.60 24.12 14.80
N ARG A 140 0.85 25.40 14.49
CA ARG A 140 2.10 26.09 14.80
C ARG A 140 1.82 27.16 15.85
N ASP A 141 2.74 27.33 16.78
CA ASP A 141 2.69 28.47 17.69
C ASP A 141 3.29 29.72 17.03
N GLU A 142 3.30 30.83 17.77
CA GLU A 142 3.82 32.12 17.32
C GLU A 142 5.32 32.07 16.95
N SER A 143 6.06 31.09 17.49
CA SER A 143 7.47 30.86 17.16
C SER A 143 7.67 29.95 15.93
N GLY A 144 6.57 29.46 15.34
CA GLY A 144 6.58 28.54 14.20
C GLY A 144 6.81 27.08 14.60
N GLN A 145 6.92 26.79 15.90
CA GLN A 145 7.11 25.43 16.41
C GLN A 145 5.79 24.65 16.30
N LEU A 146 5.89 23.44 15.76
CA LEU A 146 4.74 22.55 15.62
C LEU A 146 4.31 22.01 16.99
N TYR A 147 3.01 21.88 17.18
CA TYR A 147 2.41 21.17 18.29
C TYR A 147 1.11 20.49 17.86
N TYR A 148 0.72 19.49 18.64
CA TYR A 148 -0.45 18.66 18.40
C TYR A 148 -1.48 18.91 19.50
N LEU A 149 -2.75 18.99 19.13
CA LEU A 149 -3.87 19.03 20.08
C LEU A 149 -4.68 17.75 19.91
N TYR A 150 -4.68 16.91 20.95
CA TYR A 150 -5.43 15.66 20.97
C TYR A 150 -6.61 15.78 21.92
N THR A 151 -7.81 15.48 21.43
CA THR A 151 -9.03 15.48 22.26
C THR A 151 -9.28 14.09 22.83
N ARG A 152 -9.18 13.94 24.15
CA ARG A 152 -9.37 12.63 24.80
C ARG A 152 -10.83 12.21 24.82
N GLY A 153 -11.06 10.94 24.52
CA GLY A 153 -12.36 10.28 24.55
C GLY A 153 -12.79 9.92 25.97
N ALA A 154 -14.01 9.39 26.10
CA ALA A 154 -14.50 8.84 27.36
C ALA A 154 -13.82 7.52 27.74
N ASP A 155 -13.32 6.80 26.73
CA ASP A 155 -12.71 5.48 26.87
C ASP A 155 -11.19 5.59 27.20
N ASP A 156 -10.63 6.79 27.14
CA ASP A 156 -9.21 7.03 27.44
C ASP A 156 -8.99 7.09 28.96
N VAL A 157 -8.10 6.27 29.50
CA VAL A 157 -7.82 6.14 30.95
C VAL A 157 -7.52 7.50 31.59
N ASN A 158 -8.12 7.77 32.76
CA ASN A 158 -7.97 9.01 33.55
C ASN A 158 -8.38 10.31 32.83
N SER A 159 -9.27 10.25 31.84
CA SER A 159 -9.71 11.44 31.11
C SER A 159 -11.04 12.00 31.61
N MET A 160 -11.05 13.27 32.01
CA MET A 160 -12.30 14.04 31.96
C MET A 160 -12.70 14.20 30.50
N LYS A 161 -13.83 13.60 30.12
CA LYS A 161 -14.35 13.56 28.75
C LYS A 161 -14.28 14.94 28.07
N GLY A 162 -13.57 15.03 26.95
CA GLY A 162 -13.46 16.26 26.15
C GLY A 162 -12.34 17.22 26.57
N MET A 163 -11.41 16.80 27.43
CA MET A 163 -10.18 17.55 27.67
C MET A 163 -9.25 17.44 26.47
N THR A 164 -8.83 18.60 25.94
CA THR A 164 -7.80 18.68 24.90
C THR A 164 -6.43 18.76 25.54
N VAL A 165 -5.53 17.87 25.13
CA VAL A 165 -4.13 17.83 25.59
C VAL A 165 -3.22 18.35 24.48
N LYS A 166 -2.31 19.25 24.85
CA LYS A 166 -1.24 19.72 23.97
C LYS A 166 -0.06 18.75 24.07
N LEU A 167 0.31 18.16 22.93
CA LEU A 167 1.46 17.27 22.78
C LEU A 167 2.54 17.97 21.95
N SER A 168 3.80 17.77 22.34
CA SER A 168 4.94 18.32 21.61
C SER A 168 5.29 17.44 20.40
N THR A 169 6.15 17.94 19.50
CA THR A 169 6.62 17.15 18.35
C THR A 169 7.44 15.92 18.73
N SER A 170 8.09 15.91 19.90
CA SER A 170 8.87 14.76 20.37
C SER A 170 8.00 13.65 20.93
N ASP A 171 6.74 13.95 21.26
CA ASP A 171 5.81 13.01 21.91
C ASP A 171 4.86 12.35 20.92
N VAL A 172 4.91 12.73 19.63
CA VAL A 172 3.98 12.26 18.59
C VAL A 172 4.75 11.78 17.37
N LEU A 173 4.63 10.50 17.07
CA LEU A 173 4.95 9.95 15.76
C LEU A 173 3.81 10.30 14.81
N HIS A 174 4.04 11.26 13.92
CA HIS A 174 3.11 11.63 12.87
C HIS A 174 3.66 11.27 11.50
N ILE A 175 2.96 10.39 10.80
CA ILE A 175 3.21 10.09 9.38
C ILE A 175 2.09 10.75 8.57
N PRO A 176 2.38 11.84 7.84
CA PRO A 176 1.41 12.42 6.91
C PRO A 176 1.43 11.66 5.59
N GLY A 177 0.29 11.56 4.92
CA GLY A 177 0.12 11.04 3.56
C GLY A 177 0.44 12.07 2.48
N LEU A 178 -0.17 11.93 1.31
CA LEU A 178 -0.08 12.95 0.26
C LEU A 178 -0.85 14.20 0.72
N GLY A 179 -0.18 15.35 0.80
CA GLY A 179 -0.78 16.63 1.17
C GLY A 179 -0.12 17.77 0.40
N PHE A 180 -0.56 19.00 0.63
CA PHE A 180 -0.08 20.18 -0.11
C PHE A 180 0.96 21.01 0.63
N ASP A 181 0.90 21.03 1.96
CA ASP A 181 1.84 21.76 2.81
C ASP A 181 2.99 20.88 3.36
N GLY A 182 2.94 19.58 3.06
CA GLY A 182 3.87 18.58 3.59
C GLY A 182 3.71 18.32 5.09
N LEU A 183 2.71 18.91 5.74
CA LEU A 183 2.45 18.80 7.17
C LEU A 183 1.29 17.87 7.45
N VAL A 184 0.17 18.03 6.74
CA VAL A 184 -1.04 17.20 6.90
C VAL A 184 -1.41 16.59 5.55
N GLY A 185 -1.58 15.27 5.53
CA GLY A 185 -2.05 14.54 4.36
C GLY A 185 -3.56 14.71 4.13
N TYR A 186 -3.96 14.62 2.87
CA TYR A 186 -5.34 14.56 2.45
C TYR A 186 -5.92 13.16 2.70
N SER A 187 -7.13 13.12 3.26
CA SER A 187 -7.88 11.87 3.38
C SER A 187 -8.22 11.34 1.97
N PRO A 188 -7.72 10.14 1.58
CA PRO A 188 -8.01 9.58 0.26
C PRO A 188 -9.51 9.39 0.01
N ILE A 189 -10.25 8.93 1.03
CA ILE A 189 -11.70 8.74 0.92
C ILE A 189 -12.49 10.06 0.95
N ALA A 190 -11.96 11.12 1.57
CA ALA A 190 -12.57 12.45 1.46
C ALA A 190 -12.35 13.04 0.06
N MET A 191 -11.15 12.86 -0.51
CA MET A 191 -10.83 13.28 -1.87
C MET A 191 -11.71 12.58 -2.91
N ALA A 192 -11.97 11.29 -2.69
CA ALA A 192 -12.77 10.46 -3.58
C ALA A 192 -14.23 10.28 -3.14
N LYS A 193 -14.73 11.13 -2.23
CA LYS A 193 -16.05 10.95 -1.63
C LYS A 193 -17.17 10.84 -2.66
N ASN A 194 -17.09 11.55 -3.79
CA ASN A 194 -18.12 11.49 -4.82
C ASN A 194 -18.15 10.14 -5.56
N ALA A 195 -16.99 9.54 -5.85
CA ALA A 195 -16.91 8.21 -6.46
C ALA A 195 -17.45 7.14 -5.50
N ILE A 196 -17.00 7.18 -4.24
CA ILE A 196 -17.47 6.26 -3.19
C ILE A 196 -18.98 6.45 -2.94
N GLY A 197 -19.44 7.70 -2.85
CA GLY A 197 -20.85 8.03 -2.64
C GLY A 197 -21.75 7.58 -3.79
N LEU A 198 -21.29 7.73 -5.03
CA LEU A 198 -21.98 7.21 -6.20
C LEU A 198 -22.07 5.69 -6.14
N ALA A 199 -20.99 5.01 -5.77
CA ALA A 199 -20.99 3.56 -5.70
C ALA A 199 -21.86 3.00 -4.57
N ILE A 200 -21.91 3.67 -3.41
CA ILE A 200 -22.89 3.38 -2.35
C ILE A 200 -24.32 3.57 -2.89
N ALA A 201 -24.58 4.65 -3.63
CA ALA A 201 -25.91 4.91 -4.20
C ALA A 201 -26.32 3.86 -5.25
N THR A 202 -25.39 3.46 -6.11
CA THR A 202 -25.58 2.41 -7.12
C THR A 202 -25.84 1.06 -6.47
N GLU A 203 -25.09 0.72 -5.42
CA GLU A 203 -25.31 -0.51 -4.65
C GLU A 203 -26.68 -0.51 -3.97
N GLU A 204 -27.08 0.58 -3.33
CA GLU A 204 -28.39 0.69 -2.69
C GLU A 204 -29.52 0.65 -3.73
N TYR A 205 -29.35 1.28 -4.89
CA TYR A 205 -30.28 1.18 -6.00
C TYR A 205 -30.44 -0.27 -6.45
N GLY A 206 -29.32 -0.98 -6.70
CA GLY A 206 -29.35 -2.39 -7.06
C GLY A 206 -30.00 -3.26 -5.98
N ALA A 207 -29.62 -3.07 -4.72
CA ALA A 207 -30.20 -3.78 -3.59
C ALA A 207 -31.71 -3.55 -3.51
N LYS A 208 -32.19 -2.31 -3.63
CA LYS A 208 -33.63 -1.99 -3.64
C LYS A 208 -34.33 -2.55 -4.88
N PHE A 209 -33.69 -2.50 -6.03
CA PHE A 209 -34.22 -3.06 -7.27
C PHE A 209 -34.48 -4.57 -7.13
N PHE A 210 -33.49 -5.33 -6.64
CA PHE A 210 -33.62 -6.76 -6.41
C PHE A 210 -34.52 -7.09 -5.21
N ALA A 211 -34.45 -6.32 -4.13
CA ALA A 211 -35.25 -6.57 -2.92
C ALA A 211 -36.73 -6.34 -3.18
N ASN A 212 -37.09 -5.26 -3.89
CA ASN A 212 -38.49 -4.90 -4.13
C ASN A 212 -39.05 -5.53 -5.42
N GLY A 213 -38.20 -6.14 -6.26
CA GLY A 213 -38.58 -6.56 -7.61
C GLY A 213 -39.05 -5.38 -8.48
N ALA A 214 -38.65 -4.15 -8.13
CA ALA A 214 -39.35 -2.91 -8.49
C ALA A 214 -38.82 -2.23 -9.76
N ALA A 215 -38.58 -3.00 -10.81
CA ALA A 215 -39.14 -2.56 -12.09
C ALA A 215 -40.65 -2.84 -12.02
N PRO A 216 -41.54 -2.10 -12.69
CA PRO A 216 -42.79 -2.70 -13.10
C PRO A 216 -42.41 -3.97 -13.88
N SER A 217 -42.48 -5.13 -13.23
CA SER A 217 -42.12 -6.41 -13.83
C SER A 217 -43.04 -6.71 -15.02
N GLY A 218 -44.18 -6.02 -15.05
CA GLY A 218 -45.08 -5.90 -16.17
C GLY A 218 -46.15 -4.83 -15.92
N VAL A 219 -46.93 -4.55 -16.95
CA VAL A 219 -48.16 -3.74 -16.85
C VAL A 219 -49.33 -4.70 -16.66
N LEU A 220 -50.20 -4.42 -15.69
CA LEU A 220 -51.50 -5.06 -15.57
C LEU A 220 -52.51 -4.29 -16.43
N GLU A 221 -52.88 -4.88 -17.55
CA GLU A 221 -53.83 -4.33 -18.50
C GLU A 221 -55.21 -4.95 -18.28
N HIS A 222 -56.25 -4.12 -18.23
CA HIS A 222 -57.64 -4.54 -18.23
C HIS A 222 -58.38 -3.86 -19.38
N PRO A 223 -59.16 -4.58 -20.20
CA PRO A 223 -59.86 -4.01 -21.35
C PRO A 223 -61.03 -3.08 -20.98
N GLY A 224 -61.51 -3.13 -19.72
CA GLY A 224 -62.57 -2.25 -19.19
C GLY A 224 -62.11 -1.36 -18.04
N THR A 225 -63.02 -0.58 -17.45
CA THR A 225 -62.71 0.35 -16.34
C THR A 225 -62.45 -0.37 -15.02
N ILE A 226 -61.27 -0.17 -14.44
CA ILE A 226 -60.94 -0.67 -13.10
C ILE A 226 -61.60 0.24 -12.06
N LYS A 227 -62.55 -0.30 -11.29
CA LYS A 227 -63.32 0.47 -10.29
C LYS A 227 -62.49 0.88 -9.06
N GLU A 228 -61.52 0.05 -8.66
CA GLU A 228 -60.68 0.28 -7.47
C GLU A 228 -59.19 -0.04 -7.73
N PRO A 229 -58.48 0.81 -8.51
CA PRO A 229 -57.10 0.55 -8.91
C PRO A 229 -56.11 0.44 -7.73
N GLY A 230 -56.40 1.13 -6.61
CA GLY A 230 -55.57 1.06 -5.39
C GLY A 230 -55.55 -0.33 -4.75
N LYS A 231 -56.73 -1.00 -4.67
CA LYS A 231 -56.84 -2.35 -4.10
C LYS A 231 -56.14 -3.39 -4.96
N VAL A 232 -56.26 -3.28 -6.29
CA VAL A 232 -55.59 -4.20 -7.23
C VAL A 232 -54.07 -4.07 -7.10
N ARG A 233 -53.55 -2.84 -6.98
CA ARG A 233 -52.12 -2.60 -6.75
C ARG A 233 -51.65 -3.19 -5.41
N GLU A 234 -52.38 -2.94 -4.33
CA GLU A 234 -52.03 -3.45 -2.99
C GLU A 234 -52.08 -4.99 -2.94
N ALA A 235 -53.09 -5.61 -3.54
CA ALA A 235 -53.19 -7.05 -3.66
C ALA A 235 -52.00 -7.65 -4.43
N TRP A 236 -51.67 -7.06 -5.58
CA TRP A 236 -50.51 -7.47 -6.38
C TRP A 236 -49.20 -7.34 -5.59
N GLN A 237 -48.99 -6.21 -4.92
CA GLN A 237 -47.78 -5.95 -4.15
C GLN A 237 -47.67 -6.84 -2.91
N SER A 238 -48.78 -7.23 -2.30
CA SER A 238 -48.81 -8.17 -1.17
C SER A 238 -48.44 -9.60 -1.57
N GLN A 239 -48.84 -10.05 -2.77
CA GLN A 239 -48.61 -11.42 -3.23
C GLN A 239 -47.28 -11.61 -3.97
N PHE A 240 -46.83 -10.58 -4.70
CA PHE A 240 -45.70 -10.66 -5.62
C PHE A 240 -44.60 -9.63 -5.36
N GLY A 241 -44.80 -8.70 -4.41
CA GLY A 241 -43.76 -7.76 -4.00
C GLY A 241 -42.74 -8.41 -3.06
N GLY A 242 -41.46 -8.05 -3.21
CA GLY A 242 -40.40 -8.57 -2.35
C GLY A 242 -39.73 -9.86 -2.86
N SER A 243 -38.44 -10.02 -2.57
CA SER A 243 -37.65 -11.19 -2.97
C SER A 243 -38.22 -12.54 -2.49
N ALA A 244 -38.89 -12.56 -1.33
CA ALA A 244 -39.51 -13.75 -0.75
C ALA A 244 -40.72 -14.29 -1.54
N ASN A 245 -41.29 -13.49 -2.43
CA ASN A 245 -42.46 -13.84 -3.23
C ASN A 245 -42.09 -14.18 -4.70
N SER A 246 -40.79 -14.29 -5.00
CA SER A 246 -40.29 -14.69 -6.31
C SER A 246 -40.73 -16.11 -6.69
N ASN A 247 -41.03 -16.35 -7.97
CA ASN A 247 -41.49 -17.64 -8.53
C ASN A 247 -42.90 -18.12 -8.12
N LYS A 248 -43.74 -17.26 -7.54
CA LYS A 248 -45.17 -17.57 -7.35
C LYS A 248 -45.91 -17.54 -8.67
N ILE A 249 -46.84 -18.49 -8.86
CA ILE A 249 -47.72 -18.53 -10.03
C ILE A 249 -48.80 -17.46 -9.85
N ALA A 250 -48.86 -16.51 -10.79
CA ALA A 250 -49.87 -15.46 -10.79
C ALA A 250 -51.20 -15.96 -11.36
N VAL A 251 -52.29 -15.78 -10.61
CA VAL A 251 -53.66 -16.00 -11.07
C VAL A 251 -54.31 -14.63 -11.20
N LEU A 252 -54.78 -14.31 -12.41
CA LEU A 252 -55.38 -13.03 -12.73
C LEU A 252 -56.89 -13.17 -12.85
N GLU A 253 -57.64 -12.13 -12.44
CA GLU A 253 -59.09 -12.06 -12.65
C GLU A 253 -59.44 -12.01 -14.15
N GLU A 254 -60.68 -12.33 -14.48
CA GLU A 254 -61.16 -12.40 -15.87
C GLU A 254 -60.88 -11.09 -16.63
N GLY A 255 -60.18 -11.19 -17.77
CA GLY A 255 -59.83 -10.05 -18.62
C GLY A 255 -58.55 -9.31 -18.22
N MET A 256 -57.95 -9.58 -17.07
CA MET A 256 -56.65 -9.00 -16.69
C MET A 256 -55.50 -9.71 -17.42
N LYS A 257 -54.63 -8.93 -18.06
CA LYS A 257 -53.42 -9.43 -18.72
C LYS A 257 -52.19 -8.81 -18.08
N TYR A 258 -51.22 -9.66 -17.73
CA TYR A 258 -49.91 -9.23 -17.31
C TYR A 258 -48.94 -9.27 -18.49
N THR A 259 -48.46 -8.10 -18.93
CA THR A 259 -47.45 -7.99 -19.97
C THR A 259 -46.10 -7.77 -19.29
N PRO A 260 -45.20 -8.78 -19.25
CA PRO A 260 -43.90 -8.59 -18.62
C PRO A 260 -43.11 -7.53 -19.39
N ILE A 261 -42.52 -6.58 -18.66
CA ILE A 261 -41.50 -5.71 -19.23
C ILE A 261 -40.22 -6.55 -19.22
N SER A 262 -39.75 -6.95 -20.41
CA SER A 262 -38.56 -7.77 -20.55
C SER A 262 -37.33 -7.08 -19.94
N ILE A 263 -36.34 -7.88 -19.52
CA ILE A 263 -35.05 -7.39 -19.03
C ILE A 263 -34.48 -6.40 -20.05
N SER A 264 -34.42 -5.12 -19.66
CA SER A 264 -33.94 -4.06 -20.53
C SER A 264 -32.41 -4.11 -20.65
N PRO A 265 -31.83 -3.61 -21.76
CA PRO A 265 -30.40 -3.36 -21.93
C PRO A 265 -29.74 -2.58 -20.77
N GLU A 266 -30.52 -1.90 -19.92
CA GLU A 266 -30.06 -1.15 -18.76
C GLU A 266 -29.50 -2.05 -17.64
N GLN A 267 -29.91 -3.33 -17.55
CA GLN A 267 -29.40 -4.24 -16.51
C GLN A 267 -27.94 -4.66 -16.77
N ALA A 268 -27.58 -4.90 -18.04
CA ALA A 268 -26.19 -5.14 -18.42
C ALA A 268 -25.33 -3.88 -18.17
N GLN A 269 -25.87 -2.71 -18.51
CA GLN A 269 -25.21 -1.42 -18.25
C GLN A 269 -25.03 -1.14 -16.74
N PHE A 270 -25.93 -1.61 -15.89
CA PHE A 270 -25.82 -1.50 -14.43
C PHE A 270 -24.66 -2.33 -13.87
N LEU A 271 -24.49 -3.58 -14.32
CA LEU A 271 -23.36 -4.42 -13.92
C LEU A 271 -22.03 -3.80 -14.36
N GLU A 272 -21.95 -3.31 -15.59
CA GLU A 272 -20.78 -2.59 -16.09
C GLU A 272 -20.46 -1.34 -15.27
N THR A 273 -21.49 -0.60 -14.83
CA THR A 273 -21.31 0.54 -13.92
C THR A 273 -20.69 0.11 -12.59
N ARG A 274 -21.14 -1.00 -12.00
CA ARG A 274 -20.57 -1.53 -10.75
C ARG A 274 -19.11 -1.99 -10.92
N LYS A 275 -18.77 -2.62 -12.04
CA LYS A 275 -17.38 -3.00 -12.35
C LYS A 275 -16.49 -1.77 -12.50
N PHE A 276 -16.95 -0.75 -13.21
CA PHE A 276 -16.20 0.49 -13.38
C PHE A 276 -15.93 1.18 -12.03
N GLN A 277 -16.90 1.15 -11.11
CA GLN A 277 -16.75 1.70 -9.76
C GLN A 277 -15.65 1.01 -8.94
N ILE A 278 -15.48 -0.31 -9.07
CA ILE A 278 -14.38 -1.04 -8.41
C ILE A 278 -13.03 -0.48 -8.90
N ASN A 279 -12.89 -0.33 -10.21
CA ASN A 279 -11.68 0.20 -10.84
C ASN A 279 -11.42 1.67 -10.48
N GLU A 280 -12.48 2.49 -10.39
CA GLU A 280 -12.38 3.88 -9.95
C GLU A 280 -11.87 3.99 -8.51
N ILE A 281 -12.34 3.11 -7.62
CA ILE A 281 -11.90 3.07 -6.23
C ILE A 281 -10.47 2.56 -6.10
N ALA A 282 -10.14 1.46 -6.78
CA ALA A 282 -8.81 0.87 -6.77
C ALA A 282 -7.72 1.85 -7.23
N ARG A 283 -8.06 2.73 -8.20
CA ARG A 283 -7.17 3.80 -8.69
C ARG A 283 -6.71 4.76 -7.60
N ILE A 284 -7.58 5.10 -6.63
CA ILE A 284 -7.25 6.03 -5.55
C ILE A 284 -6.12 5.47 -4.69
N PHE A 285 -6.18 4.17 -4.42
CA PHE A 285 -5.22 3.45 -3.60
C PHE A 285 -4.02 2.91 -4.41
N ARG A 286 -4.03 3.07 -5.73
CA ARG A 286 -3.06 2.47 -6.67
C ARG A 286 -2.95 0.95 -6.50
N VAL A 287 -4.06 0.30 -6.18
CA VAL A 287 -4.14 -1.17 -6.09
C VAL A 287 -4.54 -1.70 -7.48
N PRO A 288 -3.79 -2.64 -8.06
CA PRO A 288 -4.17 -3.25 -9.33
C PRO A 288 -5.54 -3.94 -9.27
N PRO A 289 -6.36 -3.87 -10.33
CA PRO A 289 -7.69 -4.48 -10.35
C PRO A 289 -7.71 -5.99 -10.05
N HIS A 290 -6.69 -6.71 -10.50
CA HIS A 290 -6.59 -8.16 -10.27
C HIS A 290 -6.47 -8.53 -8.79
N MET A 291 -5.89 -7.65 -7.96
CA MET A 291 -5.79 -7.88 -6.51
C MET A 291 -7.12 -7.67 -5.77
N VAL A 292 -8.05 -6.90 -6.36
CA VAL A 292 -9.39 -6.68 -5.81
C VAL A 292 -10.46 -7.56 -6.46
N GLY A 293 -10.05 -8.53 -7.28
CA GLY A 293 -10.92 -9.56 -7.86
C GLY A 293 -11.43 -9.27 -9.28
N ASP A 294 -10.90 -8.27 -9.99
CA ASP A 294 -11.21 -8.01 -11.40
C ASP A 294 -10.10 -8.55 -12.32
N LEU A 295 -10.40 -9.69 -12.97
CA LEU A 295 -9.46 -10.44 -13.83
C LEU A 295 -9.81 -10.38 -15.32
N GLU A 296 -10.84 -9.65 -15.76
CA GLU A 296 -11.38 -9.74 -17.13
C GLU A 296 -10.36 -9.40 -18.23
N LYS A 297 -9.34 -8.59 -17.91
CA LYS A 297 -8.29 -8.15 -18.86
C LYS A 297 -6.89 -8.66 -18.51
N SER A 298 -6.79 -9.61 -17.59
CA SER A 298 -5.51 -10.07 -17.03
C SER A 298 -5.13 -11.45 -17.54
N SER A 299 -4.00 -11.57 -18.25
CA SER A 299 -3.32 -12.85 -18.51
C SER A 299 -2.30 -13.14 -17.41
N PHE A 300 -1.91 -14.42 -17.22
CA PHE A 300 -0.93 -14.81 -16.19
C PHE A 300 0.38 -14.02 -16.26
N SER A 301 0.97 -13.87 -17.45
CA SER A 301 2.20 -13.08 -17.66
C SER A 301 2.04 -11.59 -17.34
N ASN A 302 0.83 -11.04 -17.54
CA ASN A 302 0.52 -9.65 -17.19
C ASN A 302 0.34 -9.48 -15.66
N ILE A 303 -0.14 -10.51 -14.95
CA ILE A 303 -0.34 -10.45 -13.48
C ILE A 303 0.99 -10.36 -12.73
N GLU A 304 2.02 -11.11 -13.15
CA GLU A 304 3.35 -11.06 -12.53
C GLU A 304 3.97 -9.66 -12.65
N GLN A 305 3.91 -9.08 -13.85
CA GLN A 305 4.39 -7.71 -14.10
C GLN A 305 3.61 -6.69 -13.25
N GLN A 306 2.28 -6.79 -13.22
CA GLN A 306 1.45 -5.90 -12.39
C GLN A 306 1.71 -6.09 -10.88
N SER A 307 2.08 -7.28 -10.44
CA SER A 307 2.45 -7.53 -9.04
C SER A 307 3.77 -6.85 -8.68
N LEU A 308 4.77 -6.89 -9.57
CA LEU A 308 6.01 -6.14 -9.41
C LEU A 308 5.79 -4.62 -9.45
N GLU A 309 4.93 -4.14 -10.36
CA GLU A 309 4.53 -2.74 -10.43
C GLU A 309 3.84 -2.26 -9.15
N PHE A 310 2.99 -3.09 -8.54
CA PHE A 310 2.36 -2.79 -7.26
C PHE A 310 3.41 -2.60 -6.16
N VAL A 311 4.40 -3.48 -6.07
CA VAL A 311 5.46 -3.31 -5.07
C VAL A 311 6.22 -1.99 -5.32
N LYS A 312 6.66 -1.75 -6.55
CA LYS A 312 7.52 -0.62 -6.91
C LYS A 312 6.83 0.75 -6.86
N TYR A 313 5.59 0.84 -7.34
CA TYR A 313 4.90 2.12 -7.52
C TYR A 313 3.84 2.41 -6.45
N THR A 314 3.45 1.38 -5.70
CA THR A 314 2.46 1.50 -4.62
C THR A 314 3.09 1.25 -3.25
N LEU A 315 3.70 0.09 -2.99
CA LEU A 315 4.24 -0.24 -1.66
C LEU A 315 5.52 0.52 -1.31
N ASP A 316 6.50 0.59 -2.20
CA ASP A 316 7.80 1.23 -1.94
C ASP A 316 7.66 2.68 -1.48
N PRO A 317 6.82 3.54 -2.09
CA PRO A 317 6.58 4.89 -1.57
C PRO A 317 6.03 4.93 -0.13
N TRP A 318 5.20 3.95 0.25
CA TRP A 318 4.71 3.83 1.63
C TRP A 318 5.83 3.39 2.57
N VAL A 319 6.60 2.37 2.18
CA VAL A 319 7.74 1.86 2.93
C VAL A 319 8.75 2.98 3.22
N VAL A 320 9.18 3.71 2.19
CA VAL A 320 10.16 4.80 2.34
C VAL A 320 9.61 5.91 3.24
N ARG A 321 8.32 6.24 3.11
CA ARG A 321 7.66 7.23 3.97
C ARG A 321 7.70 6.82 5.45
N TRP A 322 7.44 5.55 5.73
CA TRP A 322 7.54 4.99 7.07
C TRP A 322 8.99 5.04 7.59
N GLU A 323 9.95 4.49 6.84
CA GLU A 323 11.39 4.47 7.23
C GLU A 323 11.91 5.86 7.59
N GLN A 324 11.69 6.83 6.70
CA GLN A 324 12.16 8.20 6.89
C GLN A 324 11.46 8.89 8.06
N THR A 325 10.16 8.65 8.26
CA THR A 325 9.43 9.29 9.36
C THR A 325 9.79 8.70 10.72
N LEU A 326 9.96 7.37 10.80
CA LEU A 326 10.46 6.70 11.99
C LEU A 326 11.85 7.21 12.36
N ALA A 327 12.78 7.27 11.39
CA ALA A 327 14.12 7.79 11.61
C ALA A 327 14.10 9.27 12.03
N ARG A 328 13.24 10.09 11.40
CA ARG A 328 13.14 11.52 11.71
C ARG A 328 12.70 11.76 13.16
N THR A 329 11.71 11.01 13.63
CA THR A 329 10.99 11.29 14.89
C THR A 329 11.50 10.48 16.08
N LEU A 330 11.90 9.22 15.87
CA LEU A 330 12.29 8.33 16.97
C LEU A 330 13.76 8.52 17.37
N PHE A 331 14.65 8.78 16.40
CA PHE A 331 16.07 8.99 16.65
C PHE A 331 16.42 10.41 17.05
N THR A 332 17.37 10.48 17.98
CA THR A 332 18.17 11.69 18.25
C THR A 332 19.10 12.02 17.08
N PRO A 333 19.61 13.26 16.98
CA PRO A 333 20.57 13.65 15.94
C PRO A 333 21.83 12.77 15.87
N GLU A 334 22.27 12.20 17.00
CA GLU A 334 23.44 11.31 17.04
C GLU A 334 23.12 9.91 16.54
N GLU A 335 21.97 9.35 16.94
CA GLU A 335 21.50 8.04 16.50
C GLU A 335 21.28 7.99 14.99
N LYS A 336 20.81 9.09 14.37
CA LYS A 336 20.64 9.19 12.90
C LYS A 336 21.90 8.93 12.09
N LYS A 337 23.09 9.10 12.69
CA LYS A 337 24.37 8.82 12.03
C LYS A 337 24.76 7.34 12.11
N LYS A 338 24.23 6.62 13.10
CA LYS A 338 24.63 5.26 13.45
C LYS A 338 23.59 4.23 13.03
N TYR A 339 22.31 4.59 13.05
CA TYR A 339 21.19 3.67 12.90
C TYR A 339 20.25 4.08 11.78
N PHE A 340 19.62 3.09 11.16
CA PHE A 340 18.55 3.30 10.18
C PHE A 340 17.51 2.17 10.24
N PHE A 341 16.26 2.52 9.91
CA PHE A 341 15.18 1.55 9.76
C PHE A 341 15.13 1.07 8.32
N ARG A 342 14.88 -0.23 8.14
CA ARG A 342 14.69 -0.83 6.82
C ARG A 342 13.59 -1.89 6.85
N PHE A 343 12.60 -1.74 5.97
CA PHE A 343 11.69 -2.83 5.63
C PHE A 343 12.35 -3.77 4.62
N ASN A 344 12.20 -5.06 4.85
CA ASN A 344 12.64 -6.07 3.89
C ASN A 344 11.55 -6.33 2.84
N VAL A 345 11.64 -5.62 1.71
CA VAL A 345 10.72 -5.75 0.56
C VAL A 345 11.15 -6.87 -0.40
N GLU A 346 12.36 -7.41 -0.25
CA GLU A 346 12.93 -8.39 -1.19
C GLU A 346 12.09 -9.67 -1.27
N GLY A 347 11.43 -10.07 -0.17
CA GLY A 347 10.52 -11.21 -0.17
C GLY A 347 9.33 -11.05 -1.14
N LEU A 348 8.85 -9.84 -1.38
CA LEU A 348 7.77 -9.54 -2.33
C LEU A 348 8.28 -9.40 -3.76
N LEU A 349 9.50 -8.89 -3.93
CA LEU A 349 10.15 -8.69 -5.22
C LEU A 349 10.82 -9.94 -5.76
N ARG A 350 10.86 -11.02 -4.97
CA ARG A 350 11.58 -12.26 -5.26
C ARG A 350 11.10 -13.02 -6.50
N GLY A 351 10.12 -12.49 -7.25
CA GLY A 351 9.66 -13.03 -8.53
C GLY A 351 9.11 -14.44 -8.40
N ASP A 352 8.88 -15.10 -9.54
CA ASP A 352 8.61 -16.52 -9.53
C ASP A 352 9.89 -17.29 -9.14
N TYR A 353 9.72 -18.33 -8.33
CA TYR A 353 10.83 -19.13 -7.83
C TYR A 353 11.65 -19.77 -8.96
N VAL A 354 11.01 -20.12 -10.09
CA VAL A 354 11.65 -20.82 -11.20
C VAL A 354 12.60 -19.89 -11.95
N SER A 355 12.18 -18.68 -12.34
CA SER A 355 13.05 -17.72 -13.01
C SER A 355 14.18 -17.26 -12.10
N ARG A 356 13.93 -17.11 -10.79
CA ARG A 356 14.98 -16.75 -9.83
C ARG A 356 16.04 -17.84 -9.72
N MET A 357 15.63 -19.10 -9.57
CA MET A 357 16.56 -20.24 -9.53
C MET A 357 17.29 -20.42 -10.86
N SER A 358 16.63 -20.16 -12.00
CA SER A 358 17.28 -20.13 -13.31
C SER A 358 18.31 -19.00 -13.43
N GLY A 359 18.02 -17.84 -12.86
CA GLY A 359 18.94 -16.70 -12.78
C GLY A 359 20.18 -17.04 -11.94
N TYR A 360 20.01 -17.65 -10.77
CA TYR A 360 21.13 -18.12 -9.96
C TYR A 360 21.95 -19.21 -10.64
N ALA A 361 21.30 -20.14 -11.34
CA ALA A 361 22.01 -21.15 -12.12
C ALA A 361 22.87 -20.50 -13.21
N THR A 362 22.33 -19.49 -13.90
CA THR A 362 23.06 -18.71 -14.92
C THR A 362 24.21 -17.91 -14.29
N ALA A 363 23.99 -17.30 -13.13
CA ALA A 363 25.02 -16.55 -12.42
C ALA A 363 26.18 -17.43 -11.94
N ARG A 364 25.85 -18.61 -11.40
CA ARG A 364 26.82 -19.64 -11.00
C ARG A 364 27.59 -20.19 -12.20
N GLN A 365 26.92 -20.38 -13.35
CA GLN A 365 27.53 -20.86 -14.58
C GLN A 365 28.51 -19.83 -15.18
N ASN A 366 28.17 -18.55 -15.11
CA ASN A 366 28.99 -17.45 -15.61
C ASN A 366 30.07 -16.99 -14.62
N GLY A 367 30.08 -17.53 -13.40
CA GLY A 367 31.13 -17.36 -12.41
C GLY A 367 31.22 -16.01 -11.74
N TRP A 368 30.15 -15.20 -11.76
CA TRP A 368 30.12 -13.91 -11.06
C TRP A 368 29.40 -13.97 -9.70
N MET A 369 28.81 -15.13 -9.32
CA MET A 369 28.25 -15.37 -7.99
C MET A 369 28.81 -16.67 -7.37
N SER A 370 29.21 -16.59 -6.10
CA SER A 370 29.58 -17.71 -5.24
C SER A 370 28.35 -18.50 -4.75
N ALA A 371 28.52 -19.69 -4.16
CA ALA A 371 27.40 -20.38 -3.53
C ALA A 371 26.93 -19.64 -2.28
N ASN A 372 27.86 -19.04 -1.54
CA ASN A 372 27.57 -18.20 -0.38
C ASN A 372 26.91 -16.88 -0.76
N ASP A 373 27.20 -16.30 -1.92
CA ASP A 373 26.53 -15.08 -2.41
C ASP A 373 25.03 -15.37 -2.61
N ILE A 374 24.69 -16.51 -3.22
CA ILE A 374 23.31 -16.94 -3.41
C ILE A 374 22.65 -17.27 -2.07
N ARG A 375 23.35 -17.95 -1.16
CA ARG A 375 22.81 -18.31 0.16
C ARG A 375 22.57 -17.09 1.02
N GLU A 376 23.45 -16.09 0.98
CA GLU A 376 23.25 -14.80 1.64
C GLU A 376 22.02 -14.08 1.09
N LEU A 377 21.84 -14.03 -0.24
CA LEU A 377 20.64 -13.48 -0.86
C LEU A 377 19.36 -14.25 -0.45
N GLU A 378 19.44 -15.56 -0.28
CA GLU A 378 18.33 -16.39 0.19
C GLU A 378 18.15 -16.40 1.72
N ASN A 379 19.01 -15.72 2.49
CA ASN A 379 19.08 -15.77 3.95
C ASN A 379 19.28 -17.20 4.50
N LEU A 380 20.12 -17.99 3.84
CA LEU A 380 20.54 -19.33 4.24
C LEU A 380 21.93 -19.27 4.89
N ASP A 381 22.18 -20.19 5.83
CA ASP A 381 23.49 -20.31 6.49
C ASP A 381 24.60 -20.52 5.47
N ARG A 382 25.71 -19.78 5.62
CA ARG A 382 26.87 -19.90 4.73
C ARG A 382 27.49 -21.28 4.85
N ILE A 383 27.99 -21.77 3.73
CA ILE A 383 28.84 -22.97 3.66
C ILE A 383 30.26 -22.52 4.03
N PRO A 384 30.98 -23.27 4.89
CA PRO A 384 32.38 -22.96 5.22
C PRO A 384 33.24 -22.78 3.97
N SER A 385 34.19 -21.84 4.00
CA SER A 385 35.07 -21.56 2.86
C SER A 385 35.89 -22.79 2.46
N GLU A 386 36.21 -23.66 3.41
CA GLU A 386 36.88 -24.96 3.22
C GLU A 386 36.06 -25.97 2.38
N ASP A 387 34.73 -25.90 2.43
CA ASP A 387 33.82 -26.72 1.65
C ASP A 387 33.49 -26.09 0.28
N GLY A 388 34.18 -25.00 -0.08
CA GLY A 388 34.05 -24.35 -1.37
C GLY A 388 32.87 -23.38 -1.51
N GLY A 389 32.29 -22.93 -0.38
CA GLY A 389 31.15 -21.99 -0.38
C GLY A 389 31.43 -20.67 -1.12
N ASP A 390 32.66 -20.15 -0.99
CA ASP A 390 33.10 -18.88 -1.59
C ASP A 390 33.81 -19.04 -2.96
N MET A 391 33.81 -20.25 -3.54
CA MET A 391 34.47 -20.48 -4.82
C MET A 391 33.63 -19.91 -5.98
N TYR A 392 34.26 -19.09 -6.82
CA TYR A 392 33.68 -18.64 -8.10
C TYR A 392 34.08 -19.61 -9.20
N LEU A 393 33.08 -20.21 -9.86
CA LEU A 393 33.27 -21.26 -10.86
C LEU A 393 32.93 -20.70 -12.25
N VAL A 394 33.84 -20.84 -13.22
CA VAL A 394 33.58 -20.47 -14.61
C VAL A 394 33.49 -21.71 -15.48
N ASN A 395 32.57 -21.71 -16.44
CA ASN A 395 32.41 -22.83 -17.36
C ASN A 395 33.61 -22.92 -18.33
N GLY A 396 34.37 -24.02 -18.27
CA GLY A 396 35.56 -24.25 -19.10
C GLY A 396 35.29 -24.59 -20.58
N ASN A 397 34.03 -24.71 -21.02
CA ASN A 397 33.70 -25.14 -22.37
C ASN A 397 33.95 -24.07 -23.46
N MET A 398 34.08 -22.79 -23.08
CA MET A 398 34.31 -21.68 -24.02
C MET A 398 35.78 -21.22 -23.97
N LEU A 399 36.65 -22.04 -24.56
CA LEU A 399 38.06 -21.68 -24.78
C LEU A 399 38.25 -21.11 -26.20
N PRO A 400 39.17 -20.15 -26.41
CA PRO A 400 39.62 -19.79 -27.75
C PRO A 400 40.04 -21.06 -28.51
N LEU A 401 39.75 -21.15 -29.80
CA LEU A 401 40.06 -22.33 -30.63
C LEU A 401 41.52 -22.79 -30.49
N THR A 402 42.44 -21.85 -30.26
CA THR A 402 43.88 -22.09 -30.03
C THR A 402 44.21 -22.81 -28.73
N LYS A 403 43.28 -22.88 -27.77
CA LYS A 403 43.43 -23.54 -26.46
C LYS A 403 42.49 -24.73 -26.29
N ALA A 404 41.83 -25.17 -27.36
CA ALA A 404 40.97 -26.37 -27.36
C ALA A 404 41.82 -27.62 -27.08
N GLY A 405 41.86 -28.06 -25.83
CA GLY A 405 42.70 -29.19 -25.35
C GLY A 405 43.42 -28.94 -24.03
N ALA A 406 43.41 -27.71 -23.49
CA ALA A 406 44.13 -27.37 -22.25
C ALA A 406 43.70 -28.19 -21.02
N PHE A 407 42.47 -28.70 -20.97
CA PHE A 407 41.98 -29.56 -19.89
C PHE A 407 42.47 -31.02 -19.96
N ALA A 408 43.08 -31.45 -21.08
CA ALA A 408 43.60 -32.80 -21.24
C ALA A 408 45.07 -32.96 -20.82
N ASN A 409 45.83 -31.86 -20.72
CA ASN A 409 47.28 -31.89 -20.51
C ASN A 409 47.74 -31.62 -19.06
N THR A 410 46.94 -31.96 -18.05
CA THR A 410 47.35 -31.79 -16.64
C THR A 410 47.80 -33.08 -15.95
N ASN A 411 48.04 -34.15 -16.72
CA ASN A 411 48.72 -35.35 -16.24
C ASN A 411 49.78 -35.74 -17.27
N GLU A 412 50.94 -35.10 -17.24
CA GLU A 412 52.26 -35.73 -17.44
C GLU A 412 53.37 -34.68 -17.42
N ASP A 413 54.48 -35.07 -16.78
CA ASP A 413 55.79 -34.44 -16.71
C ASP A 413 56.02 -33.18 -15.85
N GLY A 414 56.48 -33.45 -14.63
CA GLY A 414 57.44 -32.58 -13.97
C GLY A 414 58.77 -32.57 -14.72
N LYS A 415 59.23 -31.37 -15.07
CA LYS A 415 60.64 -30.99 -15.16
C LYS A 415 60.73 -29.47 -15.05
N GLU A 416 61.42 -29.03 -14.00
CA GLU A 416 61.98 -27.68 -13.90
C GLU A 416 62.88 -27.44 -15.10
N GLU A 417 62.63 -26.38 -15.86
CA GLU A 417 63.68 -25.69 -16.62
C GLU A 417 63.53 -24.18 -16.38
N ASP A 418 64.66 -23.60 -16.00
CA ASP A 418 64.89 -22.24 -15.54
C ASP A 418 64.38 -21.18 -16.52
N LEU A 419 63.71 -20.15 -15.99
CA LEU A 419 63.43 -18.91 -16.69
C LEU A 419 64.47 -17.88 -16.28
N ASP A 420 65.59 -17.84 -17.00
CA ASP A 420 66.46 -16.66 -17.04
C ASP A 420 66.79 -16.28 -18.50
N GLU A 421 66.45 -15.02 -18.82
CA GLU A 421 66.97 -14.14 -19.88
C GLU A 421 66.81 -14.54 -21.36
N GLU A 422 65.92 -13.84 -22.09
CA GLU A 422 66.32 -13.06 -23.28
C GLU A 422 65.22 -12.10 -23.79
N GLN A 423 65.49 -10.82 -23.58
CA GLN A 423 65.34 -9.66 -24.49
C GLN A 423 63.98 -9.30 -25.11
N ASP A 424 63.51 -8.10 -24.71
CA ASP A 424 62.79 -7.13 -25.52
C ASP A 424 63.25 -7.11 -27.00
N ILE A 425 62.30 -6.95 -27.91
CA ILE A 425 62.26 -5.99 -29.04
C ILE A 425 61.17 -6.46 -30.02
N LEU A 426 60.10 -5.66 -30.15
CA LEU A 426 59.21 -5.53 -31.32
C LEU A 426 58.30 -4.33 -31.01
N GLY A 427 58.38 -3.16 -31.63
CA GLY A 427 58.83 -2.81 -32.96
C GLY A 427 57.81 -1.79 -33.49
N MET A 428 58.09 -0.49 -33.29
CA MET A 428 57.33 0.58 -33.94
C MET A 428 57.76 0.65 -35.42
N GLU A 429 56.80 0.61 -36.34
CA GLU A 429 56.99 1.14 -37.70
C GLU A 429 55.78 1.98 -38.13
N GLU A 430 56.03 3.28 -38.30
CA GLU A 430 55.20 4.22 -39.06
C GLU A 430 55.40 4.03 -40.57
N PRO A 431 54.47 4.53 -41.41
CA PRO A 431 54.85 5.03 -42.73
C PRO A 431 54.46 6.50 -42.91
N SER A 432 55.44 7.40 -43.04
CA SER A 432 55.23 8.75 -43.58
C SER A 432 56.53 9.33 -44.15
N LYS A 433 56.72 9.21 -45.47
CA LYS A 433 57.57 10.14 -46.24
C LYS A 433 57.01 10.37 -47.64
N ARG A 434 56.53 11.60 -47.89
CA ARG A 434 56.55 12.24 -49.21
C ARG A 434 57.16 13.65 -49.10
N THR A 435 58.47 13.65 -49.31
CA THR A 435 59.33 14.67 -49.95
C THR A 435 58.80 16.10 -50.14
N ARG A 436 59.46 17.06 -49.47
CA ARG A 436 59.60 18.46 -49.91
C ARG A 436 60.71 18.57 -50.96
N ARG A 437 60.42 19.26 -52.07
CA ARG A 437 61.43 19.88 -52.95
C ARG A 437 61.57 21.36 -52.58
N THR A 438 62.79 21.85 -52.61
CA THR A 438 63.26 23.19 -52.24
C THR A 438 63.12 24.23 -53.36
N SER A 439 63.21 25.50 -52.96
CA SER A 439 63.80 26.67 -53.66
C SER A 439 63.18 27.14 -54.98
N SER A 440 62.37 28.21 -54.94
CA SER A 440 62.75 29.63 -55.07
C SER A 440 61.51 30.50 -54.93
#